data_AF-A0A7W0NW71-F1
#
_entry.id   AF-A0A7W0NW71-F1
#
_cell.length_a   1.000
_cell.length_b   1.000
_cell.length_c   1.000
_cell.angle_alpha   90.00
_cell.angle_beta   90.00
_cell.angle_gamma   90.00
#
_symmetry.space_group_name_H-M   'P 1'
#
loop_
_entity.id
_entity.type
_entity.pdbx_description
1 polymer ?
#
loop_
_entity_poly.entity_id
_entity_poly.type
_entity_poly.pdbx_seq_one_letter_code
_entity_poly.pdbx_strand_id
1 'polypeptide(L)'
;MSSCAVSPPEPGQRLTRRQAEAHNRRFQIKPAPETVPPSYPRLAGRSGSYAGAGGVYISLGKHHWIRSKTSGGEIITLEDGSIWQIDPLDRIDTSLWLPTSDITVVEADGGYLLINTDDGEKAHATLLHQ
;
A
#
# COMPACT_ATOMS: atom_id res chain seq x y z
N MET A 1 58.40 -35.41 30.02
CA MET A 1 57.21 -36.27 29.85
C MET A 1 56.01 -35.35 29.98
N SER A 2 55.55 -34.76 28.87
CA SER A 2 54.33 -35.17 28.13
C SER A 2 53.11 -35.19 29.05
N SER A 3 52.00 -34.49 28.79
CA SER A 3 51.37 -34.35 27.48
C SER A 3 50.32 -33.24 27.49
N CYS A 4 50.24 -32.50 26.38
CA CYS A 4 49.03 -31.83 25.92
C CYS A 4 47.95 -32.86 25.57
N ALA A 5 46.68 -32.54 25.82
CA ALA A 5 45.49 -33.08 25.15
C ALA A 5 44.34 -32.14 25.54
N VAL A 6 43.88 -31.20 24.70
CA VAL A 6 43.04 -31.33 23.50
C VAL A 6 41.81 -32.22 23.75
N SER A 7 40.67 -31.55 23.83
CA SER A 7 39.33 -32.02 24.16
C SER A 7 38.73 -33.03 23.17
N PRO A 8 37.79 -33.87 23.62
CA PRO A 8 36.70 -34.37 22.77
C PRO A 8 35.49 -33.41 22.80
N PRO A 9 34.79 -33.15 21.67
CA PRO A 9 33.47 -32.55 21.67
C PRO A 9 32.39 -33.62 21.80
N GLU A 10 31.21 -33.28 22.35
CA GLU A 10 29.85 -33.84 22.10
C GLU A 10 28.92 -33.51 23.29
N PRO A 11 27.59 -33.67 23.20
CA PRO A 11 26.65 -33.16 22.20
C PRO A 11 25.51 -32.39 22.92
N GLY A 12 24.65 -31.70 22.17
CA GLY A 12 23.37 -31.25 22.72
C GLY A 12 23.25 -29.75 22.84
N GLN A 13 22.84 -29.17 21.72
CA GLN A 13 22.26 -27.84 21.63
C GLN A 13 21.14 -27.68 22.67
N ARG A 14 21.37 -26.85 23.68
CA ARG A 14 20.30 -26.10 24.34
C ARG A 14 20.47 -24.64 23.96
N LEU A 15 20.05 -24.33 22.73
CA LEU A 15 19.68 -22.97 22.39
C LEU A 15 18.59 -22.57 23.37
N THR A 16 18.98 -21.74 24.33
CA THR A 16 18.09 -21.18 25.33
C THR A 16 16.91 -20.53 24.61
N ARG A 17 15.70 -20.81 25.09
CA ARG A 17 14.38 -20.32 24.65
C ARG A 17 14.21 -18.78 24.72
N ARG A 18 15.30 -18.01 24.63
CA ARG A 18 15.34 -16.55 24.83
C ARG A 18 15.65 -15.75 23.55
N GLN A 19 15.62 -16.35 22.37
CA GLN A 19 15.99 -15.67 21.11
C GLN A 19 14.89 -15.56 20.05
N ALA A 20 13.61 -15.68 20.42
CA ALA A 20 12.54 -15.51 19.44
C ALA A 20 11.32 -14.81 20.04
N GLU A 21 11.45 -13.55 20.45
CA GLU A 21 10.29 -12.67 20.54
C GLU A 21 10.68 -11.20 20.68
N ALA A 22 9.94 -10.35 19.96
CA ALA A 22 9.97 -8.89 19.99
C ALA A 22 10.98 -8.18 19.07
N HIS A 23 10.95 -8.49 17.78
CA HIS A 23 11.31 -7.54 16.72
C HIS A 23 10.10 -7.18 15.85
N ASN A 24 8.96 -6.81 16.46
CA ASN A 24 7.85 -6.24 15.69
C ASN A 24 6.80 -5.45 16.51
N ARG A 25 7.19 -4.47 17.31
CA ARG A 25 6.23 -3.56 17.96
C ARG A 25 6.76 -2.15 18.09
N ARG A 26 6.60 -1.31 17.06
CA ARG A 26 6.15 0.11 17.21
C ARG A 26 5.98 0.86 15.88
N PHE A 27 5.24 0.29 14.92
CA PHE A 27 4.51 1.16 14.00
C PHE A 27 3.33 1.73 14.80
N GLN A 28 3.53 2.90 15.41
CA GLN A 28 2.44 3.69 15.98
C GLN A 28 1.49 4.05 14.83
N ILE A 29 0.40 3.30 14.71
CA ILE A 29 -0.75 3.69 13.91
C ILE A 29 -1.28 4.96 14.59
N LYS A 30 -1.04 6.13 13.98
CA LYS A 30 -1.67 7.37 14.42
C LYS A 30 -3.18 7.17 14.24
N PRO A 31 -4.01 7.39 15.27
CA PRO A 31 -5.45 7.53 15.05
C PRO A 31 -5.67 8.80 14.22
N ALA A 32 -6.46 8.70 13.16
CA ALA A 32 -6.79 9.81 12.27
C ALA A 32 -7.46 10.96 13.04
N PRO A 33 -7.13 12.23 12.77
CA PRO A 33 -7.99 13.33 13.20
C PRO A 33 -9.30 13.23 12.42
N GLU A 34 -10.41 13.17 13.14
CA GLU A 34 -11.77 13.14 12.61
C GLU A 34 -12.08 14.49 11.95
N THR A 35 -11.63 14.67 10.70
CA THR A 35 -11.93 15.87 9.91
C THR A 35 -13.19 15.65 9.11
N VAL A 36 -14.21 16.43 9.46
CA VAL A 36 -15.47 16.55 8.70
C VAL A 36 -15.14 16.85 7.23
N PRO A 37 -15.56 16.03 6.25
CA PRO A 37 -15.21 16.25 4.86
C PRO A 37 -15.88 17.53 4.32
N PRO A 38 -15.20 18.33 3.49
CA PRO A 38 -15.85 19.39 2.74
C PRO A 38 -16.91 18.80 1.81
N SER A 39 -18.11 19.39 1.83
CA SER A 39 -19.23 18.99 0.97
C SER A 39 -18.94 19.40 -0.47
N TYR A 40 -18.43 18.47 -1.29
CA TYR A 40 -18.28 18.72 -2.73
C TYR A 40 -19.64 18.56 -3.44
N PRO A 41 -19.98 19.45 -4.39
CA PRO A 41 -21.17 19.29 -5.21
C PRO A 41 -21.04 18.04 -6.10
N ARG A 42 -21.97 17.10 -5.91
CA ARG A 42 -22.11 15.87 -6.69
C ARG A 42 -22.42 16.20 -8.15
N LEU A 43 -21.43 16.09 -9.04
CA LEU A 43 -21.69 16.10 -10.48
C LEU A 43 -22.39 14.79 -10.85
N ALA A 44 -23.71 14.91 -11.05
CA ALA A 44 -24.55 13.83 -11.50
C ALA A 44 -24.27 13.50 -12.97
N GLY A 45 -24.01 12.22 -13.23
CA GLY A 45 -24.35 11.55 -14.48
C GLY A 45 -23.25 11.54 -15.53
N ARG A 46 -22.74 10.34 -15.82
CA ARG A 46 -22.98 9.66 -17.10
C ARG A 46 -22.47 8.23 -16.99
N SER A 47 -23.41 7.29 -16.94
CA SER A 47 -23.15 5.86 -17.11
C SER A 47 -22.57 5.60 -18.51
N GLY A 48 -21.25 5.51 -18.60
CA GLY A 48 -20.52 5.04 -19.77
C GLY A 48 -20.08 3.60 -19.55
N SER A 49 -20.69 2.69 -20.30
CA SER A 49 -20.33 1.27 -20.32
C SER A 49 -18.96 1.09 -20.99
N TYR A 50 -17.90 0.94 -20.20
CA TYR A 50 -16.59 0.51 -20.71
C TYR A 50 -16.20 -0.80 -20.03
N ALA A 51 -16.19 -1.85 -20.85
CA ALA A 51 -15.90 -3.21 -20.46
C ALA A 51 -14.40 -3.40 -20.19
N GLY A 52 -13.99 -3.13 -18.96
CA GLY A 52 -12.90 -3.82 -18.28
C GLY A 52 -13.51 -4.53 -17.08
N ALA A 53 -13.13 -5.78 -16.81
CA ALA A 53 -13.73 -6.63 -15.77
C ALA A 53 -13.36 -6.20 -14.32
N GLY A 54 -13.36 -4.89 -14.03
CA GLY A 54 -13.21 -4.32 -12.70
C GLY A 54 -14.50 -3.60 -12.35
N GLY A 55 -15.12 -3.97 -11.23
CA GLY A 55 -16.35 -3.32 -10.77
C GLY A 55 -16.21 -1.79 -10.64
N VAL A 56 -17.34 -1.09 -10.58
CA VAL A 56 -17.36 0.33 -10.22
C VAL A 56 -16.79 0.47 -8.82
N TYR A 57 -15.71 1.25 -8.68
CA TYR A 57 -15.15 1.57 -7.38
C TYR A 57 -16.15 2.41 -6.57
N ILE A 58 -16.58 1.89 -5.43
CA ILE A 58 -17.70 2.50 -4.67
C ILE A 58 -17.30 3.71 -3.82
N SER A 59 -16.00 3.93 -3.66
CA SER A 59 -15.43 5.02 -2.83
C SER A 59 -14.84 6.15 -3.67
N LEU A 60 -15.31 6.32 -4.91
CA LEU A 60 -14.91 7.44 -5.78
C LEU A 60 -15.03 8.80 -5.08
N GLY A 61 -14.00 9.63 -5.24
CA GLY A 61 -13.91 10.97 -4.65
C GLY A 61 -13.74 11.02 -3.14
N LYS A 62 -13.62 9.87 -2.47
CA LYS A 62 -13.23 9.83 -1.06
C LYS A 62 -11.72 9.92 -0.92
N HIS A 63 -11.32 10.38 0.25
CA HIS A 63 -9.94 10.44 0.66
C HIS A 63 -9.50 9.08 1.18
N HIS A 64 -8.42 8.59 0.60
CA HIS A 64 -7.75 7.33 0.90
C HIS A 64 -6.29 7.61 1.21
N TRP A 65 -5.55 6.60 1.65
CA TRP A 65 -4.11 6.71 1.85
C TRP A 65 -3.42 5.42 1.44
N ILE A 66 -2.19 5.54 0.95
CA ILE A 66 -1.42 4.38 0.52
C ILE A 66 -1.10 3.51 1.73
N ARG A 67 -1.69 2.32 1.80
CA ARG A 67 -1.32 1.32 2.80
C ARG A 67 0.03 0.68 2.48
N SER A 68 0.23 0.31 1.22
CA SER A 68 1.48 -0.27 0.74
C SER A 68 1.63 -0.16 -0.78
N LYS A 69 2.88 -0.21 -1.24
CA LYS A 69 3.24 -0.30 -2.66
C LYS A 69 4.15 -1.51 -2.90
N THR A 70 3.98 -2.18 -4.03
CA THR A 70 4.84 -3.30 -4.45
C THR A 70 5.29 -3.09 -5.91
N SER A 71 6.23 -3.93 -6.36
CA SER A 71 6.76 -3.88 -7.74
C SER A 71 7.26 -2.49 -8.18
N GLY A 72 7.84 -1.73 -7.25
CA GLY A 72 8.40 -0.40 -7.54
C GLY A 72 7.36 0.67 -7.88
N GLY A 73 6.12 0.52 -7.43
CA GLY A 73 5.03 1.48 -7.69
C GLY A 73 3.98 0.97 -8.67
N GLU A 74 4.21 -0.17 -9.33
CA GLU A 74 3.25 -0.77 -10.27
C GLU A 74 1.94 -1.18 -9.58
N ILE A 75 2.01 -1.64 -8.34
CA ILE A 75 0.82 -2.06 -7.59
C ILE A 75 0.71 -1.22 -6.32
N ILE A 76 -0.43 -0.55 -6.17
CA ILE A 76 -0.79 0.24 -5.00
C ILE A 76 -1.93 -0.44 -4.26
N THR A 77 -1.81 -0.56 -2.95
CA THR A 77 -2.88 -1.00 -2.07
C THR A 77 -3.27 0.16 -1.17
N LEU A 78 -4.55 0.53 -1.20
CA LEU A 78 -5.12 1.55 -0.33
C LEU A 78 -5.56 0.93 1.01
N GLU A 79 -5.93 1.77 1.96
CA GLU A 79 -6.32 1.35 3.31
C GLU A 79 -7.61 0.56 3.36
N ASP A 80 -8.51 0.81 2.41
CA ASP A 80 -9.78 0.11 2.28
C ASP A 80 -9.62 -1.33 1.78
N GLY A 81 -8.39 -1.71 1.40
CA GLY A 81 -8.04 -3.02 0.85
C GLY A 81 -8.08 -3.09 -0.67
N SER A 82 -8.47 -2.01 -1.35
CA SER A 82 -8.48 -1.96 -2.81
C SER A 82 -7.07 -2.02 -3.38
N ILE A 83 -6.94 -2.75 -4.50
CA ILE A 83 -5.69 -3.02 -5.18
C ILE A 83 -5.75 -2.45 -6.59
N TRP A 84 -4.74 -1.65 -6.92
CA TRP A 84 -4.67 -0.86 -8.14
C TRP A 84 -3.40 -1.19 -8.89
N GLN A 85 -3.54 -1.43 -10.20
CA GLN A 85 -2.41 -1.53 -11.11
C GLN A 85 -2.21 -0.18 -11.79
N ILE A 86 -1.02 0.39 -11.63
CA ILE A 86 -0.62 1.66 -12.22
C ILE A 86 -0.20 1.45 -13.67
N ASP A 87 -0.54 2.42 -14.51
CA ASP A 87 -0.07 2.44 -15.90
C ASP A 87 1.48 2.48 -15.94
N PRO A 88 2.12 1.69 -16.82
CA PRO A 88 3.58 1.68 -16.93
C PRO A 88 4.23 3.05 -17.16
N LEU A 89 3.53 4.00 -17.78
CA LEU A 89 4.01 5.36 -18.03
C LEU A 89 4.07 6.20 -16.74
N ASP A 90 3.14 5.97 -15.81
CA ASP A 90 3.03 6.70 -14.54
C ASP A 90 3.73 5.95 -13.37
N ARG A 91 4.37 4.82 -13.66
CA ARG A 91 5.08 4.02 -12.65
C ARG A 91 6.24 4.77 -12.00
N ILE A 92 6.90 5.66 -12.75
CA ILE A 92 8.04 6.42 -12.22
C ILE A 92 7.57 7.35 -11.10
N ASP A 93 6.45 8.03 -11.30
CA ASP A 93 5.89 8.98 -10.33
C ASP A 93 5.42 8.21 -9.07
N THR A 94 4.63 7.16 -9.27
CA THR A 94 4.14 6.31 -8.16
C THR A 94 5.24 5.55 -7.42
N SER A 95 6.42 5.35 -8.03
CA SER A 95 7.58 4.79 -7.34
C SER A 95 8.07 5.70 -6.21
N LEU A 96 7.81 7.01 -6.30
CA LEU A 96 8.21 8.01 -5.32
C LEU A 96 7.14 8.23 -4.23
N TRP A 97 5.88 7.92 -4.51
CA TRP A 97 4.79 8.04 -3.54
C TRP A 97 5.05 7.23 -2.28
N LEU A 98 4.74 7.79 -1.12
CA LEU A 98 5.08 7.16 0.15
C LEU A 98 3.89 6.33 0.67
N PRO A 99 4.14 5.24 1.41
CA PRO A 99 3.14 4.75 2.33
C PRO A 99 2.67 5.91 3.19
N THR A 100 1.37 5.97 3.43
CA THR A 100 0.63 7.06 4.07
C THR A 100 0.45 8.33 3.26
N SER A 101 0.83 8.36 1.99
CA SER A 101 0.45 9.49 1.13
C SER A 101 -1.04 9.49 0.87
N ASP A 102 -1.62 10.68 0.86
CA ASP A 102 -3.05 10.91 0.72
C ASP A 102 -3.47 10.79 -0.75
N ILE A 103 -4.42 9.90 -1.03
CA ILE A 103 -4.89 9.56 -2.38
C ILE A 103 -6.36 9.89 -2.53
N THR A 104 -6.71 10.55 -3.63
CA THR A 104 -8.09 10.65 -4.12
C THR A 104 -8.24 9.86 -5.40
N VAL A 105 -9.23 8.96 -5.45
CA VAL A 105 -9.53 8.18 -6.65
C VAL A 105 -10.64 8.86 -7.42
N VAL A 106 -10.41 9.14 -8.70
CA VAL A 106 -11.43 9.66 -9.63
C VAL A 106 -11.55 8.75 -10.86
N GLU A 107 -12.70 8.80 -11.51
CA GLU A 107 -12.91 8.14 -12.79
C GLU A 107 -12.25 8.96 -13.90
N ALA A 108 -11.52 8.31 -14.81
CA ALA A 108 -10.85 8.96 -15.94
C ALA A 108 -10.90 8.04 -17.16
N ASP A 109 -11.33 8.58 -18.30
CA ASP A 109 -11.38 7.97 -19.64
C ASP A 109 -11.15 6.44 -19.74
N GLY A 110 -12.10 5.66 -19.23
CA GLY A 110 -12.10 4.19 -19.35
C GLY A 110 -11.35 3.43 -18.23
N GLY A 111 -10.94 4.13 -17.18
CA GLY A 111 -10.30 3.57 -15.99
C GLY A 111 -10.40 4.52 -14.79
N TYR A 112 -9.33 4.59 -14.00
CA TYR A 112 -9.26 5.42 -12.82
C TYR A 112 -7.98 6.25 -12.80
N LEU A 113 -8.03 7.36 -12.09
CA LEU A 113 -6.90 8.23 -11.84
C LEU A 113 -6.74 8.36 -10.33
N LEU A 114 -5.58 7.94 -9.83
CA LEU A 114 -5.18 8.18 -8.46
C LEU A 114 -4.47 9.53 -8.43
N ILE A 115 -4.90 10.39 -7.53
CA ILE A 115 -4.32 11.71 -7.33
C ILE A 115 -3.69 11.71 -5.94
N ASN A 116 -2.37 11.84 -5.89
CA ASN A 116 -1.70 12.10 -4.63
C ASN A 116 -1.90 13.57 -4.25
N THR A 117 -2.62 13.81 -3.15
CA THR A 117 -2.96 15.17 -2.71
C THR A 117 -1.86 15.84 -1.91
N ASP A 118 -0.82 15.11 -1.53
CA ASP A 118 0.34 15.66 -0.82
C ASP A 118 1.27 16.45 -1.76
N ASP A 119 1.51 15.89 -2.95
CA ASP A 119 2.42 16.45 -3.97
C ASP A 119 1.69 16.93 -5.23
N GLY A 120 0.41 16.57 -5.40
CA GLY A 120 -0.40 16.92 -6.57
C GLY A 120 -0.14 16.04 -7.79
N GLU A 121 0.63 14.97 -7.64
CA GLU A 121 0.93 14.02 -8.70
C GLU A 121 -0.27 13.12 -9.02
N LYS A 122 -0.30 12.58 -10.23
CA LYS A 122 -1.43 11.80 -10.73
C LYS A 122 -0.94 10.59 -11.49
N ALA A 123 -1.64 9.47 -11.34
CA ALA A 123 -1.31 8.24 -12.01
C ALA A 123 -2.57 7.52 -12.47
N HIS A 124 -2.59 7.12 -13.74
CA HIS A 124 -3.64 6.27 -14.28
C HIS A 124 -3.51 4.87 -13.69
N ALA A 125 -4.67 4.29 -13.37
CA ALA A 125 -4.72 2.97 -12.77
C ALA A 125 -5.95 2.17 -13.21
N THR A 126 -5.79 0.86 -13.11
CA THR A 126 -6.85 -0.12 -13.26
C THR A 126 -7.13 -0.78 -11.92
N LEU A 127 -8.39 -0.84 -11.52
CA LEU A 127 -8.81 -1.56 -10.33
C LEU A 127 -8.69 -3.07 -10.57
N LEU A 128 -7.88 -3.75 -9.76
CA LEU A 128 -7.74 -5.21 -9.79
C LEU A 128 -8.69 -5.89 -8.81
N HIS A 129 -8.84 -5.32 -7.61
CA HIS A 129 -9.66 -5.89 -6.54
C HIS A 129 -10.14 -4.82 -5.56
N GLN A 130 -11.30 -5.04 -4.96
CA GLN A 130 -11.93 -4.20 -3.94
C GLN A 130 -12.51 -5.09 -2.84
#